data_AF-A0A3C2A7P2-F1
#
_entry.id   AF-A0A3C2A7P2-F1
#
_cell.length_a   1.000
_cell.length_b   1.000
_cell.length_c   1.000
_cell.angle_alpha   90.00
_cell.angle_beta   90.00
_cell.angle_gamma   90.00
#
_symmetry.space_group_name_H-M   'P 1'
#
loop_
_entity.id
_entity.type
_entity.pdbx_description
1 polymer ?
#
loop_
_entity_poly.entity_id
_entity_poly.type
_entity_poly.pdbx_seq_one_letter_code
_entity_poly.pdbx_strand_id
1 'polypeptide(L)'
;MMNRMKSLTIIGLSLFWLAGNAQAQSVHTPESFTTTVAVQTGPMQPGYYRTYHEVLTNAPGIPWDTPALTPKKSRVVIGKHFPSVKLDLTRDQGRALGDFVGFSDGQHLYLRVSNEGKAWRDHFSQVQVAGPYLVHSAVLITYTASGNGTFTRWTSHITKALNLGDGRYTTVGKKELRALLADEPQLLAEFEAERRKGRKISEYLIRYGLDLES
;
A
#
# COMPACT_ATOMS: atom_id res chain seq x y z
N MET A 1 -28.80 -59.42 -5.11
CA MET A 1 -28.14 -60.58 -5.75
C MET A 1 -26.73 -60.18 -6.13
N MET A 2 -25.72 -61.00 -5.75
CA MET A 2 -24.27 -60.91 -6.05
C MET A 2 -23.55 -59.66 -5.48
N ASN A 3 -22.75 -59.68 -4.40
CA ASN A 3 -21.86 -60.65 -3.75
C ASN A 3 -20.61 -61.04 -4.58
N ARG A 4 -19.43 -60.56 -4.14
CA ARG A 4 -18.07 -61.18 -4.13
C ARG A 4 -17.06 -60.12 -3.63
N MET A 5 -16.56 -60.16 -2.39
CA MET A 5 -15.50 -60.99 -1.77
C MET A 5 -14.07 -60.78 -2.29
N LYS A 6 -13.26 -60.22 -1.38
CA LYS A 6 -11.90 -60.60 -0.92
C LYS A 6 -10.72 -60.58 -1.91
N SER A 7 -9.66 -59.85 -1.54
CA SER A 7 -8.40 -60.50 -1.13
C SER A 7 -7.51 -59.55 -0.30
N LEU A 8 -7.15 -60.00 0.91
CA LEU A 8 -6.01 -59.54 1.68
C LEU A 8 -4.82 -60.42 1.29
N THR A 9 -3.62 -59.86 1.13
CA THR A 9 -2.38 -60.62 1.24
C THR A 9 -1.35 -59.77 1.97
N ILE A 10 -0.90 -60.32 3.11
CA ILE A 10 0.23 -59.89 3.93
C ILE A 10 1.42 -60.75 3.50
N ILE A 11 2.64 -60.19 3.54
CA ILE A 11 3.90 -60.76 4.06
C ILE A 11 5.07 -60.07 3.33
N GLY A 12 6.02 -59.54 4.09
CA GLY A 12 7.28 -59.06 3.54
C GLY A 12 8.08 -58.21 4.52
N LEU A 13 8.36 -58.75 5.71
CA LEU A 13 9.38 -58.22 6.61
C LEU A 13 10.74 -58.26 5.88
N SER A 14 11.45 -57.15 5.83
CA SER A 14 12.89 -57.14 5.53
C SER A 14 13.56 -56.13 6.44
N LEU A 15 14.22 -56.67 7.46
CA LEU A 15 15.24 -55.99 8.23
C LEU A 15 16.42 -55.71 7.29
N PHE A 16 16.74 -54.44 7.09
CA PHE A 16 18.07 -54.03 6.66
C PHE A 16 18.62 -53.04 7.70
N TRP A 17 19.66 -53.50 8.39
CA TRP A 17 20.57 -52.68 9.16
C TRP A 17 21.62 -52.15 8.18
N LEU A 18 21.76 -50.83 8.05
CA LEU A 18 22.99 -50.23 7.50
C LEU A 18 23.26 -48.87 8.13
N ALA A 19 24.54 -48.73 8.49
CA ALA A 19 25.12 -47.66 9.28
C ALA A 19 25.13 -46.30 8.58
N GLY A 20 25.09 -45.25 9.40
CA GLY A 20 25.95 -44.07 9.25
C GLY A 20 25.69 -43.16 8.05
N ASN A 21 25.03 -42.04 8.31
CA ASN A 21 25.57 -40.73 7.94
C ASN A 21 24.82 -39.62 8.68
N ALA A 22 25.47 -39.05 9.68
CA ALA A 22 25.08 -37.77 10.26
C ALA A 22 25.43 -36.68 9.25
N GLN A 23 24.47 -36.32 8.39
CA GLN A 23 24.53 -35.05 7.67
C GLN A 23 23.86 -33.99 8.53
N ALA A 24 24.70 -33.10 9.08
CA ALA A 24 24.28 -31.88 9.73
C ALA A 24 23.34 -31.11 8.79
N GLN A 25 22.07 -31.00 9.17
CA GLN A 25 21.15 -30.07 8.54
C GLN A 25 21.63 -28.65 8.87
N SER A 26 22.18 -27.96 7.89
CA SER A 26 22.45 -26.53 7.96
C SER A 26 21.14 -25.81 8.24
N VAL A 27 21.02 -25.26 9.45
CA VAL A 27 19.97 -24.31 9.82
C VAL A 27 20.12 -23.11 8.89
N HIS A 28 19.29 -23.04 7.85
CA HIS A 28 19.12 -21.82 7.07
C HIS A 28 18.40 -20.80 7.95
N THR A 29 19.19 -20.00 8.66
CA THR A 29 18.73 -18.73 9.22
C THR A 29 18.24 -17.87 8.05
N PRO A 30 16.99 -17.39 8.03
CA PRO A 30 16.57 -16.44 7.01
C PRO A 30 17.38 -15.15 7.22
N GLU A 31 18.24 -14.83 6.26
CA GLU A 31 18.90 -13.54 6.17
C GLU A 31 17.82 -12.47 6.07
N SER A 32 17.65 -11.70 7.15
CA SER A 32 16.86 -10.49 7.15
C SER A 32 17.55 -9.47 6.25
N PHE A 33 17.08 -9.34 5.01
CA PHE A 33 17.49 -8.25 4.12
C PHE A 33 16.96 -6.93 4.68
N THR A 34 17.70 -6.30 5.58
CA THR A 34 17.50 -4.90 5.93
C THR A 34 18.17 -4.06 4.87
N THR A 35 17.56 -3.96 3.69
CA THR A 35 17.96 -2.96 2.70
C THR A 35 17.59 -1.60 3.27
N THR A 36 18.56 -0.91 3.87
CA THR A 36 18.43 0.49 4.25
C THR A 36 18.29 1.31 2.98
N VAL A 37 17.04 1.56 2.57
CA VAL A 37 16.75 2.46 1.46
C VAL A 37 17.01 3.88 1.97
N ALA A 38 17.96 4.58 1.36
CA ALA A 38 18.20 5.97 1.67
C ALA A 38 16.94 6.79 1.36
N VAL A 39 16.40 7.45 2.37
CA VAL A 39 15.20 8.29 2.29
C VAL A 39 15.50 9.48 1.38
N GLN A 40 14.97 9.47 0.15
CA GLN A 40 15.07 10.64 -0.73
C GLN A 40 13.94 11.64 -0.41
N THR A 41 14.33 12.81 0.10
CA THR A 41 13.46 13.99 0.25
C THR A 41 13.63 15.01 -0.89
N GLY A 42 14.40 14.65 -1.93
CA GLY A 42 14.70 15.48 -3.10
C GLY A 42 13.58 15.49 -4.16
N PRO A 43 13.75 16.27 -5.24
CA PRO A 43 12.79 16.31 -6.34
C PRO A 43 12.63 14.93 -6.98
N MET A 44 11.38 14.51 -7.15
CA MET A 44 11.04 13.21 -7.75
C MET A 44 11.28 13.25 -9.26
N GLN A 45 11.84 12.18 -9.81
CA GLN A 45 12.09 12.05 -11.24
C GLN A 45 10.76 12.04 -11.99
N PRO A 46 10.59 12.85 -13.06
CA PRO A 46 9.38 12.80 -13.87
C PRO A 46 9.20 11.42 -14.50
N GLY A 47 8.03 10.82 -14.31
CA GLY A 47 7.70 9.52 -14.90
C GLY A 47 6.55 8.82 -14.20
N TYR A 48 6.18 7.65 -14.71
CA TYR A 48 5.21 6.77 -14.06
C TYR A 48 5.94 5.65 -13.32
N TYR A 49 5.52 5.43 -12.08
CA TYR A 49 6.05 4.43 -11.17
C TYR A 49 5.15 3.20 -11.19
N ARG A 50 5.64 2.09 -11.73
CA ARG A 50 4.89 0.83 -11.81
C ARG A 50 4.69 0.20 -10.44
N THR A 51 5.64 0.40 -9.53
CA THR A 51 5.66 -0.21 -8.20
C THR A 51 6.01 0.82 -7.12
N TYR A 52 5.67 0.53 -5.86
CA TYR A 52 6.14 1.35 -4.74
C TYR A 52 7.65 1.29 -4.56
N HIS A 53 8.30 0.19 -4.97
CA HIS A 53 9.76 0.11 -4.96
C HIS A 53 10.39 1.16 -5.88
N GLU A 54 9.85 1.33 -7.10
CA GLU A 54 10.30 2.39 -8.00
C GLU A 54 10.12 3.79 -7.40
N VAL A 55 9.05 4.01 -6.62
CA VAL A 55 8.84 5.28 -5.89
C VAL A 55 9.94 5.47 -4.84
N LEU A 56 10.23 4.43 -4.05
CA LEU A 56 11.26 4.47 -3.00
C LEU A 56 12.66 4.74 -3.57
N THR A 57 12.97 4.15 -4.72
CA THR A 57 14.26 4.34 -5.39
C THR A 57 14.27 5.52 -6.36
N ASN A 58 13.17 6.28 -6.45
CA ASN A 58 12.99 7.42 -7.35
C ASN A 58 13.39 7.10 -8.81
N ALA A 59 12.99 5.91 -9.29
CA ALA A 59 13.39 5.35 -10.58
C ALA A 59 12.14 4.95 -11.39
N PRO A 60 11.47 5.90 -12.07
CA PRO A 60 10.24 5.61 -12.79
C PRO A 60 10.49 4.62 -13.94
N GLY A 61 9.70 3.55 -14.00
CA GLY A 61 9.79 2.54 -15.06
C GLY A 61 9.17 2.96 -16.39
N ILE A 62 8.55 4.14 -16.47
CA ILE A 62 7.98 4.69 -17.71
C ILE A 62 8.28 6.21 -17.78
N PRO A 63 8.79 6.71 -18.91
CA PRO A 63 8.99 8.15 -19.11
C PRO A 63 7.69 8.94 -18.99
N TRP A 64 7.80 10.17 -18.48
CA TRP A 64 6.69 11.11 -18.46
C TRP A 64 6.50 11.75 -19.84
N ASP A 65 5.32 11.60 -20.44
CA ASP A 65 4.96 12.18 -21.73
C ASP A 65 4.08 13.44 -21.58
N THR A 66 4.05 14.04 -20.39
CA THR A 66 3.37 15.32 -20.10
C THR A 66 1.89 15.40 -20.48
N PRO A 67 1.05 14.40 -20.18
CA PRO A 67 -0.38 14.51 -20.43
C PRO A 67 -0.99 15.62 -19.57
N ALA A 68 -2.08 16.20 -20.06
CA ALA A 68 -2.83 17.17 -19.29
C ALA A 68 -3.39 16.55 -18.00
N LEU A 69 -3.27 17.27 -16.90
CA LEU A 69 -3.86 16.90 -15.61
C LEU A 69 -5.18 17.65 -15.43
N THR A 70 -6.27 16.91 -15.29
CA THR A 70 -7.57 17.51 -14.98
C THR A 70 -7.82 17.46 -13.46
N PRO A 71 -7.99 18.61 -12.78
CA PRO A 71 -8.41 18.62 -11.38
C PRO A 71 -9.78 17.97 -11.21
N LYS A 72 -9.89 17.06 -10.25
CA LYS A 72 -11.11 16.34 -9.92
C LYS A 72 -11.32 16.28 -8.41
N LYS A 73 -12.55 16.00 -8.01
CA LYS A 73 -12.90 15.66 -6.62
C LYS A 73 -13.19 14.17 -6.56
N SER A 74 -12.36 13.41 -5.85
CA SER A 74 -12.62 11.99 -5.63
C SER A 74 -13.85 11.83 -4.72
N ARG A 75 -14.76 10.94 -5.09
CA ARG A 75 -16.04 10.77 -4.40
C ARG A 75 -15.96 9.68 -3.35
N VAL A 76 -16.38 10.02 -2.15
CA VAL A 76 -16.56 9.12 -1.00
C VAL A 76 -18.07 9.06 -0.71
N VAL A 77 -18.55 8.08 0.06
CA VAL A 77 -19.97 8.02 0.47
C VAL A 77 -20.40 9.34 1.11
N ILE A 78 -21.56 9.86 0.65
CA ILE A 78 -22.31 11.02 1.15
C ILE A 78 -21.46 12.29 1.32
N GLY A 79 -21.42 13.12 0.26
CA GLY A 79 -20.99 14.53 0.30
C GLY A 79 -19.53 14.79 0.67
N LYS A 80 -18.73 13.74 0.88
CA LYS A 80 -17.30 13.84 1.19
C LYS A 80 -16.48 13.72 -0.07
N HIS A 81 -15.65 14.73 -0.29
CA HIS A 81 -14.78 14.86 -1.44
C HIS A 81 -13.39 15.30 -0.98
N PHE A 82 -12.36 14.84 -1.67
CA PHE A 82 -11.01 15.38 -1.50
C PHE A 82 -10.37 15.69 -2.86
N PRO A 83 -9.42 16.64 -2.90
CA PRO A 83 -8.71 17.00 -4.12
C PRO A 83 -7.98 15.80 -4.72
N SER A 84 -8.09 15.66 -6.02
CA SER A 84 -7.41 14.64 -6.80
C SER A 84 -7.20 15.14 -8.22
N VAL A 85 -6.39 14.45 -8.99
CA VAL A 85 -6.16 14.71 -10.41
C VAL A 85 -6.48 13.46 -11.21
N LYS A 86 -6.82 13.66 -12.48
CA LYS A 86 -6.96 12.59 -13.46
C LYS A 86 -6.07 12.90 -14.65
N LEU A 87 -5.37 11.87 -15.14
CA LEU A 87 -4.63 11.92 -16.38
C LEU A 87 -5.61 11.98 -17.55
N ASP A 88 -5.48 12.98 -18.41
CA ASP A 88 -6.28 13.07 -19.63
C ASP A 88 -5.63 12.24 -20.75
N LEU A 89 -5.88 10.93 -20.70
CA LEU A 89 -5.37 9.97 -21.66
C LEU A 89 -6.53 9.38 -22.46
N THR A 90 -6.30 9.20 -23.76
CA THR A 90 -7.18 8.34 -24.56
C THR A 90 -7.09 6.89 -24.07
N ARG A 91 -8.09 6.09 -24.44
CA ARG A 91 -8.13 4.66 -24.09
C ARG A 91 -6.91 3.89 -24.59
N ASP A 92 -6.42 4.22 -25.79
CA ASP A 92 -5.31 3.51 -26.41
C ASP A 92 -3.97 3.92 -25.79
N GLN A 93 -3.76 5.22 -25.52
CA GLN A 93 -2.61 5.69 -24.74
C GLN A 93 -2.56 5.03 -23.36
N GLY A 94 -3.68 5.04 -22.62
CA GLY A 94 -3.73 4.42 -21.29
C GLY A 94 -3.49 2.91 -21.32
N ARG A 95 -3.96 2.21 -22.36
CA ARG A 95 -3.67 0.78 -22.55
C ARG A 95 -2.19 0.52 -22.83
N ALA A 96 -1.56 1.34 -23.67
CA ALA A 96 -0.14 1.24 -23.98
C ALA A 96 0.74 1.53 -22.76
N LEU A 97 0.32 2.49 -21.92
CA LEU A 97 1.01 2.85 -20.69
C LEU A 97 1.04 1.68 -19.67
N GLY A 98 -0.04 0.90 -19.63
CA GLY A 98 -0.17 -0.21 -18.69
C GLY A 98 -0.65 0.23 -17.30
N ASP A 99 -0.29 -0.54 -16.28
CA ASP A 99 -0.69 -0.27 -14.89
C ASP A 99 0.49 0.30 -14.08
N PHE A 100 0.18 1.16 -13.11
CA PHE A 100 1.15 1.87 -12.29
C PHE A 100 0.54 2.33 -10.96
N VAL A 101 1.37 2.57 -9.96
CA VAL A 101 0.93 2.99 -8.62
C VAL A 101 0.86 4.51 -8.47
N GLY A 102 1.59 5.24 -9.30
CA GLY A 102 1.63 6.70 -9.29
C GLY A 102 2.49 7.29 -10.39
N PHE A 103 2.57 8.61 -10.41
CA PHE A 103 3.40 9.34 -11.37
C PHE A 103 3.94 10.63 -10.73
N SER A 104 5.01 11.16 -11.29
CA SER A 104 5.51 12.50 -10.97
C SER A 104 5.65 13.32 -12.24
N ASP A 105 5.29 14.61 -12.15
CA ASP A 105 5.50 15.61 -13.19
C ASP A 105 6.84 16.37 -13.01
N GLY A 106 7.68 15.94 -12.05
CA GLY A 106 8.93 16.61 -11.66
C GLY A 106 8.78 17.66 -10.56
N GLN A 107 7.56 18.13 -10.28
CA GLN A 107 7.27 19.08 -9.20
C GLN A 107 6.54 18.40 -8.04
N HIS A 108 5.61 17.52 -8.37
CA HIS A 108 4.76 16.82 -7.42
C HIS A 108 4.75 15.32 -7.72
N LEU A 109 4.58 14.53 -6.66
CA LEU A 109 4.30 13.11 -6.76
C LEU A 109 2.81 12.88 -6.52
N TYR A 110 2.21 12.01 -7.33
CA TYR A 110 0.81 11.63 -7.24
C TYR A 110 0.69 10.12 -7.12
N LEU A 111 -0.03 9.65 -6.10
CA LEU A 111 -0.31 8.23 -5.91
C LEU A 111 -1.78 7.94 -6.15
N ARG A 112 -2.03 6.74 -6.66
CA ARG A 112 -3.36 6.28 -7.04
C ARG A 112 -4.31 6.23 -5.83
N VAL A 113 -5.52 6.75 -6.01
CA VAL A 113 -6.51 6.87 -4.94
C VAL A 113 -7.19 5.54 -4.60
N SER A 114 -7.42 4.69 -5.61
CA SER A 114 -8.08 3.40 -5.46
C SER A 114 -7.13 2.27 -5.86
N ASN A 115 -7.33 1.08 -5.29
CA ASN A 115 -6.61 -0.12 -5.71
C ASN A 115 -7.38 -0.94 -6.77
N GLU A 116 -8.54 -0.45 -7.21
CA GLU A 116 -9.42 -1.17 -8.13
C GLU A 116 -9.33 -0.63 -9.57
N GLY A 117 -9.27 -1.55 -10.54
CA GLY A 117 -9.29 -1.20 -11.97
C GLY A 117 -7.91 -0.87 -12.53
N LYS A 118 -7.86 -0.10 -13.62
CA LYS A 118 -6.63 0.29 -14.32
C LYS A 118 -6.20 1.70 -13.91
N ALA A 119 -4.93 1.89 -13.58
CA ALA A 119 -4.40 3.18 -13.10
C ALA A 119 -4.73 4.36 -14.01
N TRP A 120 -4.59 4.22 -15.33
CA TRP A 120 -4.88 5.29 -16.30
C TRP A 120 -6.35 5.74 -16.34
N ARG A 121 -7.27 5.00 -15.71
CA ARG A 121 -8.69 5.41 -15.55
C ARG A 121 -8.98 6.04 -14.18
N ASP A 122 -8.05 5.90 -13.25
CA ASP A 122 -8.25 6.25 -11.86
C ASP A 122 -7.98 7.73 -11.60
N HIS A 123 -8.22 8.13 -10.36
CA HIS A 123 -7.78 9.39 -9.81
C HIS A 123 -6.51 9.20 -9.00
N PHE A 124 -5.76 10.28 -8.87
CA PHE A 124 -4.53 10.33 -8.12
C PHE A 124 -4.58 11.49 -7.13
N SER A 125 -4.02 11.31 -5.95
CA SER A 125 -3.90 12.38 -4.97
C SER A 125 -2.45 12.74 -4.80
N GLN A 126 -2.22 14.03 -4.59
CA GLN A 126 -0.89 14.55 -4.36
C GLN A 126 -0.32 13.98 -3.05
N VAL A 127 0.93 13.58 -3.10
CA VAL A 127 1.70 13.10 -1.96
C VAL A 127 2.27 14.28 -1.20
N GLN A 128 2.29 14.15 0.12
CA GLN A 128 2.95 15.04 1.05
C GLN A 128 3.99 14.24 1.82
N VAL A 129 5.15 14.85 2.08
CA VAL A 129 6.21 14.25 2.89
C VAL A 129 5.91 14.53 4.36
N ALA A 130 6.08 13.51 5.20
CA ALA A 130 5.90 13.59 6.64
C ALA A 130 7.00 12.75 7.31
N GLY A 131 8.18 13.36 7.51
CA GLY A 131 9.37 12.66 7.99
C GLY A 131 9.67 11.43 7.10
N PRO A 132 9.73 10.21 7.66
CA PRO A 132 10.01 9.00 6.89
C PRO A 132 8.80 8.47 6.09
N TYR A 133 7.71 9.24 5.96
CA TYR A 133 6.50 8.79 5.28
C TYR A 133 6.13 9.64 4.06
N LEU A 134 5.74 8.98 2.97
CA LEU A 134 4.99 9.59 1.87
C LEU A 134 3.50 9.37 2.10
N VAL A 135 2.77 10.46 2.33
CA VAL A 135 1.38 10.44 2.78
C VAL A 135 0.46 10.97 1.69
N HIS A 136 -0.67 10.30 1.46
CA HIS A 136 -1.69 10.82 0.57
C HIS A 136 -3.10 10.35 0.94
N SER A 137 -4.11 11.03 0.38
CA SER A 137 -5.52 10.68 0.55
C SER A 137 -5.93 9.57 -0.41
N ALA A 138 -6.58 8.53 0.11
CA ALA A 138 -7.05 7.41 -0.69
C ALA A 138 -8.51 7.06 -0.38
N VAL A 139 -9.06 6.17 -1.19
CA VAL A 139 -10.40 5.62 -1.04
C VAL A 139 -10.29 4.15 -0.67
N LEU A 140 -10.97 3.76 0.42
CA LEU A 140 -11.19 2.36 0.76
C LEU A 140 -12.61 1.96 0.36
N ILE A 141 -12.72 0.89 -0.42
CA ILE A 141 -14.00 0.30 -0.80
C ILE A 141 -14.19 -0.96 0.04
N THR A 142 -15.31 -1.04 0.74
CA THR A 142 -15.68 -2.18 1.58
C THR A 142 -17.01 -2.73 1.13
N TYR A 143 -17.14 -4.06 1.08
CA TYR A 143 -18.39 -4.74 0.76
C TYR A 143 -18.94 -5.39 2.02
N THR A 144 -20.19 -5.10 2.35
CA THR A 144 -20.90 -5.77 3.44
C THR A 144 -21.97 -6.66 2.83
N ALA A 145 -21.89 -7.97 3.08
CA ALA A 145 -22.93 -8.90 2.68
C ALA A 145 -24.14 -8.75 3.62
N SER A 146 -25.32 -8.61 3.03
CA SER A 146 -26.59 -8.73 3.71
C SER A 146 -27.04 -10.19 3.68
N GLY A 147 -27.76 -10.65 4.72
CA GLY A 147 -28.20 -12.04 4.87
C GLY A 147 -29.11 -12.57 3.74
N ASN A 148 -29.53 -11.72 2.80
CA ASN A 148 -30.31 -12.06 1.62
C ASN A 148 -29.46 -12.20 0.33
N GLY A 149 -28.13 -12.29 0.44
CA GLY A 149 -27.22 -12.40 -0.71
C GLY A 149 -26.95 -11.09 -1.46
N THR A 150 -27.47 -9.95 -0.97
CA THR A 150 -27.16 -8.62 -1.52
C THR A 150 -25.88 -8.07 -0.90
N PHE A 151 -25.05 -7.36 -1.68
CA PHE A 151 -23.88 -6.66 -1.15
C PHE A 151 -24.10 -5.15 -1.13
N THR A 152 -23.81 -4.51 -0.01
CA THR A 152 -23.74 -3.06 0.09
C THR A 152 -22.29 -2.61 -0.03
N ARG A 153 -22.02 -1.72 -0.99
CA ARG A 153 -20.69 -1.12 -1.20
C ARG A 153 -20.57 0.18 -0.41
N TRP A 154 -19.59 0.22 0.48
CA TRP A 154 -19.19 1.40 1.24
C TRP A 154 -17.90 1.96 0.65
N THR A 155 -17.78 3.28 0.66
CA THR A 155 -16.59 3.99 0.17
C THR A 155 -16.19 5.02 1.21
N SER A 156 -14.99 4.88 1.75
CA SER A 156 -14.47 5.66 2.87
C SER A 156 -13.21 6.42 2.46
N HIS A 157 -13.08 7.66 2.94
CA HIS A 157 -11.85 8.44 2.85
C HIS A 157 -10.87 7.91 3.89
N ILE A 158 -9.67 7.55 3.46
CA ILE A 158 -8.60 7.09 4.34
C ILE A 158 -7.30 7.84 4.04
N THR A 159 -6.38 7.84 5.01
CA THR A 159 -5.00 8.27 4.82
C THR A 159 -4.13 7.04 4.57
N LYS A 160 -3.32 7.08 3.52
CA LYS A 160 -2.32 6.06 3.21
C LYS A 160 -0.93 6.66 3.40
N ALA A 161 -0.02 5.85 3.92
CA ALA A 161 1.37 6.22 4.12
C ALA A 161 2.27 5.11 3.57
N LEU A 162 3.25 5.47 2.75
CA LEU A 162 4.39 4.63 2.38
C LEU A 162 5.55 5.00 3.29
N ASN A 163 6.00 4.05 4.12
CA ASN A 163 7.20 4.22 4.92
C ASN A 163 8.44 4.09 4.02
N LEU A 164 9.30 5.11 4.04
CA LEU A 164 10.49 5.20 3.21
C LEU A 164 11.62 4.28 3.70
N GLY A 165 11.63 3.91 5.00
CA GLY A 165 12.66 3.05 5.57
C GLY A 165 12.47 1.56 5.28
N ASP A 166 11.22 1.07 5.28
CA ASP A 166 10.92 -0.36 5.09
C ASP A 166 10.04 -0.66 3.86
N GLY A 167 9.60 0.38 3.15
CA GLY A 167 8.74 0.28 1.97
C GLY A 167 7.31 -0.17 2.23
N ARG A 168 6.86 -0.25 3.49
CA ARG A 168 5.51 -0.69 3.82
C ARG A 168 4.49 0.39 3.48
N TYR A 169 3.50 0.03 2.67
CA TYR A 169 2.37 0.88 2.32
C TYR A 169 1.13 0.53 3.15
N THR A 170 0.78 1.39 4.10
CA THR A 170 -0.24 1.12 5.13
C THR A 170 -1.34 2.18 5.17
N THR A 171 -2.50 1.80 5.71
CA THR A 171 -3.56 2.75 6.07
C THR A 171 -3.27 3.29 7.47
N VAL A 172 -3.22 4.61 7.60
CA VAL A 172 -3.05 5.27 8.90
C VAL A 172 -4.43 5.61 9.45
N GLY A 173 -4.83 4.91 10.50
CA GLY A 173 -6.01 5.20 11.31
C GLY A 173 -5.65 5.93 12.59
N LYS A 174 -6.64 6.13 13.46
CA LYS A 174 -6.42 6.78 14.77
C LYS A 174 -5.50 5.95 15.67
N LYS A 175 -5.59 4.62 15.61
CA LYS A 175 -4.79 3.71 16.44
C LYS A 175 -3.33 3.77 16.03
N GLU A 176 -3.08 3.70 14.72
CA GLU A 176 -1.75 3.76 14.12
C GLU A 176 -1.11 5.12 14.40
N LEU A 177 -1.84 6.22 14.20
CA LEU A 177 -1.33 7.55 14.50
C LEU A 177 -0.98 7.73 15.97
N ARG A 178 -1.79 7.23 16.91
CA ARG A 178 -1.44 7.28 18.35
C ARG A 178 -0.15 6.54 18.68
N ALA A 179 0.07 5.40 18.04
CA ALA A 179 1.28 4.64 18.24
C ALA A 179 2.51 5.39 17.69
N LEU A 180 2.34 6.13 16.58
CA LEU A 180 3.38 6.99 16.04
C LEU A 180 3.65 8.20 16.94
N LEU A 181 2.63 8.88 17.45
CA LEU A 181 2.77 10.05 18.32
C LEU A 181 3.19 9.72 19.77
N ALA A 182 3.48 8.46 20.10
CA ALA A 182 3.68 8.03 21.49
C ALA A 182 4.96 8.60 22.13
N ASP A 183 5.96 8.91 21.31
CA ASP A 183 7.21 9.59 21.65
C ASP A 183 7.07 11.12 21.73
N GLU A 184 6.00 11.68 21.16
CA GLU A 184 5.67 13.12 21.17
C GLU A 184 4.44 13.43 22.05
N PRO A 185 4.59 13.44 23.39
CA PRO A 185 3.46 13.50 24.32
C PRO A 185 2.61 14.78 24.19
N GLN A 186 3.21 15.90 23.77
CA GLN A 186 2.49 17.15 23.55
C GLN A 186 1.56 17.02 22.33
N LEU A 187 2.08 16.55 21.19
CA LEU A 187 1.31 16.38 19.97
C LEU A 187 0.23 15.30 20.13
N LEU A 188 0.52 14.23 20.89
CA LEU A 188 -0.47 13.22 21.26
C LEU A 188 -1.60 13.82 22.11
N ALA A 189 -1.30 14.65 23.10
CA ALA A 189 -2.31 15.30 23.93
C ALA A 189 -3.22 16.21 23.11
N GLU A 190 -2.65 16.99 22.17
CA GLU A 190 -3.42 17.79 21.22
C GLU A 190 -4.34 16.90 20.35
N PHE A 191 -3.79 15.81 19.81
CA PHE A 191 -4.57 14.87 19.01
C PHE A 191 -5.73 14.26 19.82
N GLU A 192 -5.51 13.91 21.08
CA GLU A 192 -6.56 13.39 21.96
C GLU A 192 -7.63 14.42 22.32
N ALA A 193 -7.28 15.70 22.40
CA ALA A 193 -8.24 16.78 22.59
C ALA A 193 -9.04 17.09 21.30
N GLU A 194 -8.52 16.75 20.13
CA GLU A 194 -9.08 17.14 18.84
C GLU A 194 -10.49 16.57 18.59
N ARG A 195 -11.39 17.42 18.07
CA ARG A 195 -12.72 17.00 17.61
C ARG A 195 -12.61 16.48 16.19
N ARG A 196 -13.36 15.42 15.88
CA ARG A 196 -13.35 14.79 14.54
C ARG A 196 -11.95 14.33 14.09
N LYS A 197 -11.13 13.81 15.01
CA LYS A 197 -9.78 13.21 14.81
C LYS A 197 -9.56 12.52 13.45
N GLY A 198 -10.55 11.74 12.99
CA GLY A 198 -10.46 11.02 11.71
C GLY A 198 -10.24 11.91 10.47
N ARG A 199 -10.64 13.19 10.52
CA ARG A 199 -10.40 14.17 9.45
C ARG A 199 -9.02 14.84 9.52
N LYS A 200 -8.37 14.71 10.67
CA LYS A 200 -7.12 15.39 11.01
C LYS A 200 -5.92 14.44 11.00
N ILE A 201 -6.12 13.17 10.64
CA ILE A 201 -5.06 12.16 10.63
C ILE A 201 -3.86 12.62 9.79
N SER A 202 -4.08 13.04 8.54
CA SER A 202 -2.99 13.45 7.66
C SER A 202 -2.24 14.68 8.20
N GLU A 203 -2.97 15.65 8.75
CA GLU A 203 -2.41 16.88 9.33
C GLU A 203 -1.49 16.59 10.52
N TYR A 204 -1.92 15.75 11.47
CA TYR A 204 -1.09 15.37 12.62
C TYR A 204 0.10 14.50 12.21
N LEU A 205 -0.06 13.64 11.20
CA LEU A 205 1.06 12.84 10.69
C LEU A 205 2.14 13.72 10.06
N ILE A 206 1.75 14.77 9.33
CA ILE A 206 2.69 15.75 8.76
C ILE A 206 3.40 16.53 9.86
N ARG A 207 2.66 17.02 10.86
CA ARG A 207 3.24 17.72 12.01
C ARG A 207 4.29 16.87 12.71
N TYR A 208 3.95 15.62 13.03
CA TYR A 208 4.89 14.66 13.61
C TYR A 208 6.16 14.48 12.76
N GLY A 209 5.98 14.39 11.44
CA GLY A 209 7.10 14.26 10.52
C GLY A 209 8.02 15.48 10.45
N LEU A 210 7.50 16.69 10.68
CA LEU A 210 8.27 17.93 10.73
C LEU A 210 9.07 18.04 12.05
N ASP A 211 8.48 17.60 13.15
CA ASP A 211 9.12 17.64 14.48
C ASP A 211 10.31 16.68 14.56
N LEU A 212 10.30 15.57 13.79
CA LEU A 212 11.45 14.64 13.69
C LEU A 212 12.68 15.25 12.98
N GLU A 213 12.53 16.34 12.24
CA GLU A 213 13.62 17.00 11.51
C GLU A 213 14.25 18.19 12.28
N SER A 214 13.67 18.59 13.42
CA SER A 214 14.12 19.70 14.28
C SER A 214 14.99 19.25 15.45
#